data_AF-A0A1N7NAX7-F1
#
_entry.id   AF-A0A1N7NAX7-F1
#
_cell.length_a   1.000
_cell.length_b   1.000
_cell.length_c   1.000
_cell.angle_alpha   90.00
_cell.angle_beta   90.00
_cell.angle_gamma   90.00
#
_symmetry.space_group_name_H-M   'P 1'
#
loop_
_entity.id
_entity.type
_entity.pdbx_description
1 polymer ?
#
loop_
_entity_poly.entity_id
_entity_poly.type
_entity_poly.pdbx_seq_one_letter_code
_entity_poly.pdbx_strand_id
1 'polypeptide(L)'
;MEDGGQRKEVQDVSRPWTMKEDRFLLSVVDQGRQLGITPSRSFAKAAMKLKRSPHDCIIRWKALTVRDKGSVTITANRPDYSHLRERIRQLEQKLDTNQTQLRELIKENRRMRDEMRFFEIMLLEEYQLLISLLEKKQSHARLHHY
;
A
#
# COMPACT_ATOMS: atom_id res chain seq x y z
N MET A 1 -37.69 -49.93 -5.69
CA MET A 1 -38.66 -49.50 -6.72
C MET A 1 -39.56 -48.51 -6.01
N GLU A 2 -39.18 -47.23 -6.12
CA GLU A 2 -39.85 -46.24 -6.99
C GLU A 2 -41.03 -45.64 -6.21
N ASP A 3 -41.28 -44.35 -6.13
CA ASP A 3 -40.74 -43.16 -6.79
C ASP A 3 -41.48 -41.97 -6.13
N GLY A 4 -41.01 -40.74 -6.37
CA GLY A 4 -41.91 -39.60 -6.39
C GLY A 4 -41.71 -38.55 -5.30
N GLY A 5 -40.46 -38.15 -5.06
CA GLY A 5 -40.19 -36.84 -4.47
C GLY A 5 -40.68 -35.73 -5.39
N GLN A 6 -41.89 -35.21 -5.15
CA GLN A 6 -42.43 -34.05 -5.85
C GLN A 6 -41.61 -32.80 -5.50
N ARG A 7 -40.56 -32.56 -6.29
CA ARG A 7 -39.95 -31.24 -6.44
C ARG A 7 -41.04 -30.33 -6.99
N LYS A 8 -41.52 -29.40 -6.15
CA LYS A 8 -42.31 -28.26 -6.61
C LYS A 8 -41.45 -27.45 -7.56
N GLU A 9 -41.64 -27.66 -8.85
CA GLU A 9 -41.30 -26.69 -9.89
C GLU A 9 -42.06 -25.41 -9.57
N VAL A 10 -41.37 -24.47 -8.92
CA VAL A 10 -41.83 -23.09 -8.87
C VAL A 10 -41.56 -22.54 -10.27
N GLN A 11 -42.62 -22.56 -11.10
CA GLN A 11 -42.69 -21.89 -12.38
C GLN A 11 -42.15 -20.46 -12.23
N ASP A 12 -40.91 -20.23 -12.66
CA ASP A 12 -40.36 -18.90 -12.86
C ASP A 12 -40.99 -18.31 -14.12
N VAL A 13 -42.24 -17.85 -13.97
CA VAL A 13 -42.84 -16.89 -14.91
C VAL A 13 -42.10 -15.59 -14.66
N SER A 14 -40.95 -15.45 -15.32
CA SER A 14 -39.98 -14.37 -15.11
C SER A 14 -40.66 -13.03 -15.42
N ARG A 15 -41.25 -12.42 -14.38
CA ARG A 15 -41.89 -11.11 -14.45
C ARG A 15 -40.89 -10.12 -15.01
N PRO A 16 -41.25 -9.31 -16.02
CA PRO A 16 -40.33 -8.34 -16.60
C PRO A 16 -39.84 -7.38 -15.51
N TRP A 17 -38.53 -7.12 -15.50
CA TRP A 17 -37.91 -6.16 -14.59
C TRP A 17 -38.43 -4.75 -14.88
N THR A 18 -38.85 -4.04 -13.83
CA THR A 18 -39.22 -2.64 -13.98
C THR A 18 -38.04 -1.72 -13.71
N MET A 19 -38.03 -0.53 -14.32
CA MET A 19 -37.01 0.50 -14.08
C MET A 19 -36.93 0.95 -12.60
N LYS A 20 -38.00 0.75 -11.82
CA LYS A 20 -37.98 1.01 -10.36
C LYS A 20 -37.22 -0.09 -9.61
N GLU A 21 -37.42 -1.35 -10.00
CA GLU A 21 -36.71 -2.51 -9.44
C GLU A 21 -35.22 -2.47 -9.78
N ASP A 22 -34.85 -2.08 -11.00
CA ASP A 22 -33.46 -1.92 -11.43
C ASP A 22 -32.73 -0.83 -10.62
N ARG A 23 -33.35 0.35 -10.46
CA ARG A 23 -32.78 1.43 -9.65
C ARG A 23 -32.62 1.04 -8.19
N PHE A 24 -33.60 0.34 -7.63
CA PHE A 24 -33.54 -0.15 -6.26
C PHE A 24 -32.41 -1.18 -6.07
N LEU A 25 -32.28 -2.13 -7.00
CA LEU A 25 -31.22 -3.13 -6.98
C LEU A 25 -29.82 -2.48 -7.01
N LEU A 26 -29.62 -1.49 -7.88
CA LEU A 26 -28.35 -0.75 -7.95
C LEU A 26 -28.08 0.03 -6.66
N SER A 27 -29.08 0.72 -6.12
CA SER A 27 -28.96 1.49 -4.88
C SER A 27 -28.60 0.62 -3.67
N VAL A 28 -29.24 -0.54 -3.51
CA VAL A 28 -28.98 -1.44 -2.37
C VAL A 28 -27.58 -2.06 -2.46
N VAL A 29 -27.14 -2.42 -3.66
CA VAL A 29 -25.80 -2.99 -3.87
C VAL A 29 -24.71 -1.93 -3.65
N ASP A 30 -24.92 -0.70 -4.12
CA ASP A 30 -23.98 0.41 -3.91
C ASP A 30 -23.89 0.81 -2.44
N GLN A 31 -25.03 0.95 -1.76
CA GLN A 31 -25.07 1.19 -0.31
C GLN A 31 -24.37 0.07 0.47
N GLY A 32 -24.57 -1.18 0.06
CA GLY A 32 -23.89 -2.34 0.65
C GLY A 32 -22.37 -2.27 0.50
N ARG A 33 -21.87 -1.83 -0.66
CA ARG A 33 -20.43 -1.64 -0.90
C ARG A 33 -19.84 -0.53 -0.01
N GLN A 34 -20.53 0.60 0.11
CA GLN A 34 -20.08 1.71 0.95
C GLN A 34 -19.99 1.32 2.44
N LEU A 35 -20.86 0.43 2.90
CA LEU A 35 -20.89 -0.05 4.28
C LEU A 35 -20.04 -1.32 4.52
N GLY A 36 -19.26 -1.78 3.54
CA GLY A 36 -18.43 -2.98 3.65
C GLY A 36 -19.22 -4.29 3.79
N ILE A 37 -20.51 -4.29 3.41
CA ILE A 37 -21.39 -5.46 3.49
C ILE A 37 -21.06 -6.42 2.35
N THR A 38 -20.99 -7.71 2.66
CA THR A 38 -20.72 -8.75 1.67
C THR A 38 -21.78 -8.76 0.56
N PRO A 39 -21.40 -8.94 -0.72
CA PRO A 39 -22.33 -8.89 -1.84
C PRO A 39 -23.53 -9.82 -1.66
N SER A 40 -23.32 -11.04 -1.13
CA SER A 40 -24.37 -12.02 -0.87
C SER A 40 -25.47 -11.48 0.06
N ARG A 41 -25.10 -10.70 1.08
CA ARG A 41 -26.04 -10.11 2.04
C ARG A 41 -26.81 -8.93 1.42
N SER A 42 -26.15 -8.15 0.57
CA SER A 42 -26.78 -7.06 -0.20
C SER A 42 -27.80 -7.60 -1.20
N PHE A 43 -27.47 -8.68 -1.93
CA PHE A 43 -28.40 -9.34 -2.86
C PHE A 43 -29.54 -10.05 -2.14
N ALA A 44 -29.30 -10.68 -0.98
CA ALA A 44 -30.37 -11.25 -0.17
C ALA A 44 -31.36 -10.17 0.32
N LYS A 45 -30.86 -9.01 0.75
CA LYS A 45 -31.70 -7.86 1.13
C LYS A 45 -32.52 -7.33 -0.05
N ALA A 46 -31.91 -7.22 -1.23
CA ALA A 46 -32.61 -6.81 -2.45
C ALA A 46 -33.68 -7.83 -2.86
N ALA A 47 -33.35 -9.11 -2.84
CA ALA A 47 -34.24 -10.23 -3.16
C ALA A 47 -35.49 -10.25 -2.28
N MET A 48 -35.33 -10.08 -0.95
CA MET A 48 -36.47 -10.02 -0.03
C MET A 48 -37.42 -8.86 -0.35
N LYS A 49 -36.90 -7.68 -0.70
CA LYS A 49 -37.73 -6.51 -0.99
C LYS A 49 -38.38 -6.58 -2.37
N LEU A 50 -37.69 -7.15 -3.35
CA LEU A 50 -38.13 -7.30 -4.73
C LEU A 50 -39.01 -8.54 -4.95
N LYS A 51 -39.15 -9.40 -3.94
CA LYS A 51 -39.84 -10.70 -4.02
C LYS A 51 -39.33 -11.56 -5.19
N ARG A 52 -38.00 -11.55 -5.40
CA ARG A 52 -37.29 -12.33 -6.43
C ARG A 52 -36.22 -13.19 -5.78
N SER A 53 -35.67 -14.15 -6.51
CA SER A 53 -34.54 -14.91 -5.98
C SER A 53 -33.27 -14.05 -5.89
N PRO A 54 -32.37 -14.32 -4.93
CA PRO A 54 -31.05 -13.68 -4.90
C PRO A 54 -30.25 -13.92 -6.18
N HIS A 55 -30.46 -15.07 -6.83
CA HIS A 55 -29.81 -15.42 -8.09
C HIS A 55 -30.24 -14.50 -9.24
N ASP A 56 -31.54 -14.22 -9.37
CA ASP A 56 -32.07 -13.32 -10.41
C ASP A 56 -31.57 -11.89 -10.23
N CYS A 57 -31.43 -11.45 -8.97
CA CYS A 57 -30.86 -10.15 -8.64
C CYS A 57 -29.40 -10.06 -9.08
N ILE A 58 -28.61 -11.13 -8.92
CA ILE A 58 -27.21 -11.18 -9.38
C ILE A 58 -27.14 -11.15 -10.91
N ILE A 59 -27.97 -11.95 -11.59
CA ILE A 59 -28.02 -11.98 -13.06
C ILE A 59 -28.41 -10.61 -13.60
N ARG A 60 -29.46 -10.00 -13.04
CA ARG A 60 -29.92 -8.67 -13.47
C ARG A 60 -28.88 -7.60 -13.21
N TRP A 61 -28.25 -7.60 -12.04
CA TRP A 61 -27.19 -6.63 -11.72
C TRP A 61 -25.98 -6.75 -12.67
N LYS A 62 -25.58 -7.97 -13.03
CA LYS A 62 -24.55 -8.20 -14.06
C LYS A 62 -25.01 -7.67 -15.42
N ALA A 63 -26.25 -7.92 -15.81
CA ALA A 63 -26.79 -7.40 -17.07
C ALA A 63 -26.83 -5.86 -17.11
N LEU A 64 -27.18 -5.20 -16.00
CA LEU A 64 -27.18 -3.73 -15.89
C LEU A 64 -25.76 -3.15 -15.93
N THR A 65 -24.79 -3.80 -15.28
CA THR A 65 -23.41 -3.30 -15.21
C THR A 65 -22.56 -3.59 -16.45
N VAL A 66 -22.88 -4.65 -17.19
CA VAL A 66 -22.19 -5.00 -18.45
C VAL A 66 -22.67 -4.11 -19.62
N ARG A 67 -23.92 -3.65 -19.59
CA ARG A 67 -24.50 -2.78 -20.63
C ARG A 67 -23.91 -1.35 -20.62
N ASP A 68 -23.37 -0.92 -19.48
CA ASP A 68 -22.85 0.44 -19.23
C ASP A 68 -21.40 0.70 -19.69
N LYS A 69 -20.80 -0.19 -20.52
CA LYS A 69 -19.51 0.14 -21.17
C LYS A 69 -19.62 1.22 -22.27
N GLY A 70 -20.83 1.63 -22.67
CA GLY A 70 -21.05 2.48 -23.84
C GLY A 70 -21.79 3.80 -23.65
N SER A 71 -22.62 3.99 -22.62
CA SER A 71 -23.34 5.27 -22.42
C SER A 71 -24.04 5.28 -21.07
N VAL A 72 -24.12 6.47 -20.46
CA VAL A 72 -24.84 6.84 -19.23
C VAL A 72 -24.00 6.84 -17.93
N THR A 73 -23.51 8.05 -17.65
CA THR A 73 -23.39 8.63 -16.32
C THR A 73 -24.64 8.40 -15.46
N ILE A 74 -24.66 7.33 -14.68
CA ILE A 74 -25.35 7.31 -13.38
C ILE A 74 -24.26 7.44 -12.32
N THR A 75 -24.39 8.48 -11.52
CA THR A 75 -23.56 8.86 -10.38
C THR A 75 -23.43 7.73 -9.36
N ALA A 76 -22.58 6.74 -9.65
CA ALA A 76 -21.86 6.05 -8.59
C ALA A 76 -20.95 7.12 -8.00
N ASN A 77 -21.19 7.50 -6.75
CA ASN A 77 -20.28 8.31 -5.95
C ASN A 77 -18.98 7.51 -5.84
N ARG A 78 -18.12 7.58 -6.86
CA ARG A 78 -16.77 7.02 -6.81
C ARG A 78 -16.15 7.70 -5.59
N PRO A 79 -15.69 6.95 -4.58
CA PRO A 79 -15.01 7.56 -3.46
C PRO A 79 -13.90 8.43 -4.05
N ASP A 80 -13.86 9.69 -3.64
CA ASP A 80 -12.84 10.59 -4.15
C ASP A 80 -11.48 10.16 -3.58
N TYR A 81 -10.82 9.26 -4.30
CA TYR A 81 -9.48 8.79 -3.98
C TYR A 81 -8.42 9.83 -4.37
N SER A 82 -8.79 11.05 -4.76
CA SER A 82 -7.83 12.13 -5.04
C SER A 82 -6.90 12.35 -3.85
N HIS A 83 -7.44 12.46 -2.64
CA HIS A 83 -6.67 12.65 -1.42
C HIS A 83 -5.75 11.45 -1.12
N LEU A 84 -6.23 10.22 -1.35
CA LEU A 84 -5.40 9.02 -1.12
C LEU A 84 -4.28 8.91 -2.16
N ARG A 85 -4.57 9.22 -3.43
CA ARG A 85 -3.56 9.27 -4.50
C ARG A 85 -2.52 10.35 -4.26
N GLU A 86 -2.96 11.54 -3.84
CA GLU A 86 -2.06 12.63 -3.49
C GLU A 86 -1.20 12.25 -2.27
N ARG A 87 -1.80 11.58 -1.27
CA ARG A 87 -1.03 11.09 -0.12
C ARG A 87 0.00 10.03 -0.52
N ILE A 88 -0.35 9.09 -1.40
CA ILE A 88 0.59 8.10 -1.93
C ILE A 88 1.74 8.80 -2.65
N ARG A 89 1.44 9.74 -3.54
CA ARG A 89 2.44 10.54 -4.25
C ARG A 89 3.38 11.29 -3.31
N GLN A 90 2.84 11.91 -2.25
CA GLN A 90 3.65 12.59 -1.23
C GLN A 90 4.54 11.62 -0.45
N LEU A 91 4.05 10.42 -0.15
CA LEU A 91 4.83 9.39 0.54
C LEU A 91 5.94 8.83 -0.35
N GLU A 92 5.65 8.59 -1.64
CA GLU A 92 6.63 8.18 -2.63
C GLU A 92 7.73 9.23 -2.79
N GLN A 93 7.37 10.51 -2.88
CA GLN A 93 8.32 11.60 -2.93
C GLN A 93 9.19 11.66 -1.67
N LYS A 94 8.59 11.53 -0.48
CA LYS A 94 9.35 11.51 0.78
C LYS A 94 10.28 10.30 0.88
N LEU A 95 9.85 9.15 0.37
CA LEU A 95 10.67 7.95 0.35
C LEU A 95 11.90 8.15 -0.54
N ASP A 96 11.72 8.73 -1.73
CA ASP A 96 12.83 9.03 -2.64
C ASP A 96 13.81 10.06 -2.07
N THR A 97 13.30 11.13 -1.45
CA THR A 97 14.16 12.11 -0.76
C THR A 97 14.95 11.46 0.38
N ASN A 98 14.29 10.62 1.20
CA ASN A 98 14.94 9.94 2.31
C ASN A 98 16.00 8.94 1.83
N GLN A 99 15.71 8.21 0.75
CA GLN A 99 16.69 7.30 0.14
C GLN A 99 17.91 8.04 -0.39
N THR A 100 17.72 9.23 -0.98
CA THR A 100 18.81 10.08 -1.44
C THR A 100 19.65 10.60 -0.28
N GLN A 101 19.01 11.13 0.76
CA GLN A 101 19.71 11.59 1.97
C GLN A 101 20.49 10.47 2.66
N LEU A 102 19.93 9.26 2.73
CA LEU A 102 20.61 8.11 3.31
C LEU A 102 21.87 7.74 2.53
N ARG A 103 21.81 7.77 1.18
CA ARG A 103 22.98 7.52 0.33
C ARG A 103 24.09 8.53 0.58
N GLU A 104 23.75 9.82 0.64
CA GLU A 104 24.74 10.88 0.92
C GLU A 104 25.34 10.74 2.32
N LEU A 105 24.52 10.45 3.34
CA LEU A 105 25.03 10.21 4.69
C LEU A 105 25.96 9.00 4.78
N ILE A 106 25.67 7.91 4.06
CA ILE A 106 26.55 6.75 3.99
C ILE A 106 27.89 7.12 3.34
N LYS A 107 27.85 7.91 2.27
CA LYS A 107 29.05 8.37 1.56
C LYS A 107 29.90 9.27 2.46
N GLU A 108 29.28 10.22 3.14
CA GLU A 108 29.97 11.14 4.05
C GLU A 108 30.53 10.39 5.27
N ASN A 109 29.78 9.44 5.84
CA ASN A 109 30.27 8.63 6.96
C ASN A 109 31.51 7.81 6.57
N ARG A 110 31.53 7.25 5.35
CA ARG A 110 32.72 6.55 4.83
C ARG A 110 33.90 7.50 4.69
N ARG A 111 33.68 8.66 4.06
CA ARG A 111 34.70 9.70 3.90
C ARG A 111 35.29 10.13 5.25
N MET A 112 34.45 10.43 6.24
CA MET A 112 34.92 10.82 7.58
C MET A 112 35.75 9.72 8.26
N ARG A 113 35.38 8.44 8.08
CA ARG A 113 36.18 7.32 8.61
C ARG A 113 37.53 7.21 7.92
N ASP A 114 37.60 7.47 6.61
CA ASP A 114 38.86 7.49 5.88
C ASP A 114 39.75 8.65 6.34
N GLU A 115 39.18 9.84 6.50
CA GLU A 115 39.88 11.03 7.03
C GLU A 115 40.38 10.78 8.47
N MET A 116 39.54 10.22 9.35
CA MET A 116 39.95 9.86 10.71
C MET A 116 41.13 8.88 10.72
N ARG A 117 41.09 7.84 9.88
CA ARG A 117 42.19 6.86 9.77
C ARG A 117 43.48 7.51 9.28
N PHE A 118 43.38 8.42 8.30
CA PHE A 118 44.52 9.20 7.85
C PHE A 118 45.15 10.00 8.99
N PHE A 119 44.33 10.73 9.75
CA PHE A 119 44.81 11.51 10.89
C PHE A 119 45.42 10.63 11.99
N GLU A 120 44.83 9.47 12.28
CA GLU A 120 45.36 8.52 13.25
C GLU A 120 46.77 8.04 12.88
N ILE A 121 46.98 7.65 11.61
CA ILE A 121 48.29 7.21 11.10
C ILE A 121 49.30 8.35 11.20
N MET A 122 48.96 9.54 10.70
CA MET A 122 49.83 10.71 10.74
C MET A 122 50.21 11.07 12.18
N LEU A 123 49.26 11.01 13.11
CA LEU A 123 49.51 11.27 14.53
C LEU A 123 50.53 10.27 15.11
N LEU A 124 50.37 8.97 14.79
CA LEU A 124 51.29 7.93 15.24
C LEU A 124 52.71 8.14 14.71
N GLU A 125 52.86 8.53 13.44
CA GLU A 125 54.16 8.86 12.84
C GLU A 125 54.85 10.03 13.55
N GLU A 126 54.10 11.11 13.81
CA GLU A 126 54.62 12.27 14.56
C GLU A 126 54.99 11.92 16.00
N TYR A 127 54.19 11.08 16.67
CA TYR A 127 54.53 10.57 18.01
C TYR A 127 55.81 9.75 18.00
N GLN A 128 55.99 8.87 17.02
CA GLN A 128 57.23 8.07 16.87
C GLN A 128 58.45 8.97 16.61
N LEU A 129 58.30 10.00 15.78
CA LEU A 129 59.35 10.98 15.53
C LEU A 129 59.76 11.69 16.83
N LEU A 130 58.79 12.15 17.62
CA LEU A 130 59.04 12.81 18.89
C LEU A 130 59.80 11.90 19.87
N ILE A 131 59.40 10.63 19.99
CA ILE A 131 60.10 9.65 20.82
C ILE A 131 61.56 9.52 20.36
N SER A 132 61.79 9.35 19.05
CA SER A 132 63.15 9.22 18.51
C SER A 132 64.03 10.44 18.78
N LEU A 133 63.46 11.65 18.76
CA LEU A 133 64.17 12.89 19.06
C LEU A 133 64.49 13.01 20.56
N LEU A 134 63.55 12.61 21.42
CA LEU A 134 63.75 12.60 22.87
C LEU A 134 64.83 11.58 23.27
N GLU A 135 64.84 10.40 22.68
CA GLU A 135 65.87 9.37 22.89
C GLU A 135 67.26 9.83 22.42
N LYS A 136 67.35 10.48 21.25
CA LYS A 136 68.59 11.11 20.76
C LYS A 136 69.09 12.21 21.70
N LYS A 137 68.19 13.03 22.25
CA LYS A 137 68.57 14.09 23.19
C LYS A 137 69.05 13.52 24.55
N GLN A 138 68.44 12.43 25.02
CA GLN A 138 68.88 11.76 26.24
C GLN A 138 70.23 11.05 26.10
N SER A 139 70.53 10.45 24.93
CA SER A 139 71.81 9.79 24.70
C SER A 139 73.00 10.77 24.73
N HIS A 140 72.81 12.03 24.31
CA HIS A 140 73.81 13.09 24.50
C HIS A 140 73.94 13.61 25.94
N ALA A 141 72.87 13.51 26.75
CA ALA A 141 72.89 13.97 28.15
C ALA A 141 73.54 12.97 29.13
N ARG A 142 73.61 11.67 28.76
CA ARG A 142 74.15 10.60 29.62
C ARG A 142 75.68 10.53 29.70
N LEU A 143 76.42 11.41 29.02
CA LEU A 143 77.89 11.43 29.03
C LEU A 143 78.52 12.31 30.12
N HIS A 144 77.73 12.87 31.03
CA HIS A 144 78.25 13.58 32.20
C HIS A 144 77.70 12.97 33.50
N HIS A 145 78.23 11.80 33.87
CA HIS A 145 78.23 11.32 35.25
C HIS A 145 79.69 10.96 35.60
N TYR A 146 80.29 11.82 36.42
CA TYR A 146 81.48 11.52 37.23
C TYR A 146 81.06 10.74 38.47
#